data_AF-A0A9P1M8L5-F1
#
_entry.id   AF-A0A9P1M8L5-F1
#
_cell.length_a   1.000
_cell.length_b   1.000
_cell.length_c   1.000
_cell.angle_alpha   90.00
_cell.angle_beta   90.00
_cell.angle_gamma   90.00
#
_symmetry.space_group_name_H-M   'P 1'
#
loop_
_entity.id
_entity.type
_entity.pdbx_description
1 polymer ?
#
loop_
_entity_poly.entity_id
_entity_poly.type
_entity_poly.pdbx_seq_one_letter_code
_entity_poly.pdbx_strand_id
1 'polypeptide(L)'
;MATPFNVPLSMASCSIGLPKHTFHQRSKPSPNKASRASSSPSPTSSPTRAHASQDVREDDYDALCDAGRQLGQLVRAHNLEIIVLQPFSNFEGWPAGSQEREDAFTRARGWIRIMEAVGTDMLQVGSSDSEGITADGARLAADLGELADLLLEKNFRLAYENWCWATRAPRWKDVWTIVKQADRPNIGLCLDTFQSAATGFRGWFSVEVFDGKFESKYGNDLNKFAKKARETHEKLLRDVDEKRALTGLE
;
A
#
# COMPACT_ATOMS: atom_id res chain seq x y z
N MET A 1 -22.15 -15.92 -14.14
CA MET A 1 -22.23 -15.28 -12.81
C MET A 1 -20.81 -15.01 -12.34
N ALA A 2 -20.44 -13.76 -12.04
CA ALA A 2 -19.15 -13.46 -11.44
C ALA A 2 -19.11 -14.12 -10.04
N THR A 3 -18.05 -14.86 -9.74
CA THR A 3 -17.86 -15.45 -8.41
C THR A 3 -17.71 -14.32 -7.38
N PRO A 4 -18.43 -14.35 -6.25
CA PRO A 4 -18.45 -13.27 -5.26
C PRO A 4 -17.11 -13.01 -4.54
N PHE A 5 -16.06 -13.77 -4.88
CA PHE A 5 -14.74 -13.70 -4.26
C PHE A 5 -13.61 -13.51 -5.29
N ASN A 6 -13.85 -12.79 -6.39
CA ASN A 6 -12.75 -12.36 -7.26
C ASN A 6 -12.03 -11.12 -6.71
N VAL A 7 -11.66 -11.15 -5.42
CA VAL A 7 -10.81 -10.11 -4.82
C VAL A 7 -9.36 -10.41 -5.24
N PRO A 8 -8.70 -9.49 -5.96
CA PRO A 8 -7.31 -9.67 -6.37
C PRO A 8 -6.42 -9.93 -5.15
N LEU A 9 -5.80 -11.11 -5.06
CA LEU A 9 -4.75 -11.35 -4.08
C LEU A 9 -3.45 -10.78 -4.63
N SER A 10 -2.76 -9.96 -3.84
CA SER A 10 -1.42 -9.48 -4.17
C SER A 10 -0.44 -9.68 -3.05
N MET A 11 0.84 -9.67 -3.39
CA MET A 11 1.95 -9.59 -2.45
C MET A 11 2.84 -8.42 -2.83
N ALA A 12 3.27 -7.65 -1.83
CA ALA A 12 4.23 -6.58 -2.03
C ALA A 12 5.58 -7.14 -2.43
N SER A 13 6.23 -6.51 -3.41
CA SER A 13 7.55 -6.89 -3.90
C SER A 13 8.62 -6.93 -2.78
N CYS A 14 8.47 -6.09 -1.76
CA CYS A 14 9.32 -6.06 -0.57
C CYS A 14 9.10 -7.27 0.37
N SER A 15 7.94 -7.95 0.30
CA SER A 15 7.62 -9.12 1.12
C SER A 15 8.06 -10.46 0.50
N ILE A 16 8.54 -10.46 -0.75
CA ILE A 16 8.94 -11.68 -1.46
C ILE A 16 10.47 -11.78 -1.53
N GLY A 17 11.00 -12.89 -1.03
CA GLY A 17 12.42 -13.23 -1.16
C GLY A 17 13.32 -12.61 -0.09
N LEU A 18 14.62 -12.85 -0.22
CA LEU A 18 15.64 -12.28 0.66
C LEU A 18 16.25 -11.03 0.00
N PRO A 19 16.94 -10.14 0.75
CA PRO A 19 17.59 -8.96 0.17
C PRO A 19 18.48 -9.27 -1.05
N LYS A 20 19.13 -10.44 -1.06
CA LYS A 20 19.98 -10.94 -2.15
C LYS A 20 19.25 -11.38 -3.43
N HIS A 21 17.92 -11.57 -3.39
CA HIS A 21 17.17 -12.04 -4.56
C HIS A 21 16.82 -10.88 -5.50
N THR A 22 17.06 -11.07 -6.79
CA THR A 22 16.64 -10.12 -7.85
C THR A 22 15.11 -10.12 -8.02
N PHE A 23 14.56 -9.06 -8.60
CA PHE A 23 13.12 -9.02 -8.89
C PHE A 23 12.70 -10.17 -9.81
N HIS A 24 13.47 -10.45 -10.87
CA HIS A 24 13.22 -11.60 -11.75
C HIS A 24 13.15 -12.95 -10.99
N GLN A 25 14.01 -13.16 -9.99
CA GLN A 25 13.93 -14.36 -9.14
C GLN A 25 12.67 -14.37 -8.26
N ARG A 26 12.23 -13.21 -7.78
CA ARG A 26 11.01 -13.04 -6.97
C ARG A 26 9.74 -13.18 -7.81
N SER A 27 9.76 -12.79 -9.08
CA SER A 27 8.62 -12.81 -10.01
C SER A 27 8.36 -14.17 -10.64
N LYS A 28 9.30 -15.14 -10.52
CA LYS A 28 9.07 -16.50 -11.07
C LYS A 28 7.78 -17.11 -10.49
N PRO A 29 6.86 -17.59 -11.36
CA PRO A 29 5.62 -18.20 -10.91
C PRO A 29 5.92 -19.44 -10.05
N SER A 30 5.15 -19.59 -8.99
CA SER A 30 5.16 -20.76 -8.10
C SER A 30 3.70 -21.16 -7.86
N PRO A 31 3.37 -22.45 -7.74
CA PRO A 31 2.01 -22.93 -7.56
C PRO A 31 1.28 -22.33 -6.34
N ASN A 32 2.02 -21.74 -5.39
CA ASN A 32 1.48 -21.09 -4.19
C ASN A 32 1.55 -19.55 -4.21
N LYS A 33 1.99 -18.91 -5.31
CA LYS A 33 2.05 -17.44 -5.39
C LYS A 33 0.73 -16.88 -5.92
N ALA A 34 0.27 -15.80 -5.29
CA ALA A 34 -0.82 -14.99 -5.79
C ALA A 34 -0.58 -14.58 -7.24
N SER A 35 -1.64 -14.62 -8.05
CA SER A 35 -1.61 -14.34 -9.50
C SER A 35 -1.38 -12.86 -9.85
N ARG A 36 -1.20 -11.98 -8.84
CA ARG A 36 -0.99 -10.54 -9.00
C ARG A 36 0.03 -10.03 -7.99
N ALA A 37 0.78 -9.00 -8.33
CA ALA A 37 1.86 -8.41 -7.52
C ALA A 37 1.56 -6.94 -7.22
N SER A 38 2.03 -6.42 -6.09
CA SER A 38 2.08 -4.97 -5.85
C SER A 38 3.52 -4.50 -5.95
N SER A 39 3.76 -3.45 -6.72
CA SER A 39 5.10 -2.90 -6.92
C SER A 39 5.33 -1.77 -5.92
N SER A 40 6.37 -1.90 -5.11
CA SER A 40 6.73 -0.85 -4.17
C SER A 40 7.97 -0.09 -4.62
N PRO A 41 7.93 1.21 -4.97
CA PRO A 41 9.13 2.01 -5.11
C PRO A 41 9.41 2.70 -3.77
N SER A 42 9.76 1.93 -2.73
CA SER A 42 10.26 2.54 -1.49
C SER A 42 11.67 3.13 -1.72
N PRO A 43 12.04 4.25 -1.06
CA PRO A 43 13.32 4.94 -1.25
C PRO A 43 14.56 4.09 -0.87
N THR A 44 14.35 3.04 -0.08
CA THR A 44 15.43 2.18 0.44
C THR A 44 15.41 0.75 -0.10
N SER A 45 14.42 0.36 -0.93
CA SER A 45 14.34 -1.00 -1.47
C SER A 45 13.52 -1.12 -2.76
N SER A 46 13.58 -0.13 -3.64
CA SER A 46 12.87 -0.14 -4.91
C SER A 46 13.29 -1.33 -5.82
N PRO A 47 12.36 -2.15 -6.34
CA PRO A 47 12.61 -3.12 -7.40
C PRO A 47 13.04 -2.49 -8.73
N THR A 48 12.80 -1.18 -8.90
CA THR A 48 13.33 -0.41 -10.03
C THR A 48 14.86 -0.30 -9.97
N ARG A 49 15.49 -0.27 -8.79
CA ARG A 49 16.96 -0.35 -8.64
C ARG A 49 17.59 -1.69 -9.03
N ALA A 50 16.80 -2.76 -9.17
CA ALA A 50 17.31 -4.05 -9.62
C ALA A 50 17.36 -4.17 -11.15
N HIS A 51 16.65 -3.29 -11.87
CA HIS A 51 16.61 -3.23 -13.34
C HIS A 51 17.26 -1.97 -13.92
N ALA A 52 17.21 -0.86 -13.18
CA ALA A 52 18.03 0.30 -13.45
C ALA A 52 19.43 0.07 -12.86
N SER A 53 20.47 0.43 -13.61
CA SER A 53 21.81 0.66 -13.07
C SER A 53 21.71 1.44 -11.76
N GLN A 54 22.52 1.09 -10.76
CA GLN A 54 22.47 1.51 -9.34
C GLN A 54 22.43 3.03 -9.03
N ASP A 55 22.21 3.90 -10.02
CA ASP A 55 22.41 5.35 -10.00
C ASP A 55 21.19 6.18 -10.45
N VAL A 56 20.00 5.58 -10.63
CA VAL A 56 18.81 6.38 -10.97
C VAL A 56 18.35 7.18 -9.75
N ARG A 57 18.35 8.50 -9.89
CA ARG A 57 17.88 9.45 -8.88
C ARG A 57 16.37 9.31 -8.69
N GLU A 58 15.88 9.63 -7.49
CA GLU A 58 14.46 9.53 -7.15
C GLU A 58 13.57 10.54 -7.89
N ASP A 59 14.17 11.63 -8.38
CA ASP A 59 13.54 12.70 -9.15
C ASP A 59 13.75 12.57 -10.67
N ASP A 60 14.50 11.55 -11.13
CA ASP A 60 14.67 11.25 -12.56
C ASP A 60 13.48 10.41 -13.06
N TYR A 61 12.34 11.10 -13.24
CA TYR A 61 11.10 10.46 -13.66
C TYR A 61 11.19 9.82 -15.04
N ASP A 62 12.08 10.28 -15.92
CA ASP A 62 12.25 9.70 -17.25
C ASP A 62 12.89 8.32 -17.15
N ALA A 63 14.01 8.21 -16.43
CA ALA A 63 14.66 6.93 -16.17
C ALA A 63 13.76 5.98 -15.35
N LEU A 64 13.01 6.51 -14.37
CA LEU A 64 12.05 5.72 -13.60
C LEU A 64 10.89 5.21 -14.46
N CYS A 65 10.39 5.99 -15.42
CA CYS A 65 9.39 5.53 -16.38
C CYS A 65 9.95 4.44 -17.29
N ASP A 66 11.18 4.58 -17.79
CA ASP A 66 11.82 3.56 -18.62
C ASP A 66 11.97 2.23 -17.87
N ALA A 67 12.46 2.29 -16.63
CA ALA A 67 12.52 1.14 -15.73
C ALA A 67 11.12 0.56 -15.45
N GLY A 68 10.12 1.42 -15.26
CA GLY A 68 8.73 1.04 -15.04
C GLY A 68 8.13 0.26 -16.21
N ARG A 69 8.39 0.69 -17.46
CA ARG A 69 7.92 -0.03 -18.66
C ARG A 69 8.55 -1.42 -18.77
N GLN A 70 9.85 -1.53 -18.50
CA GLN A 70 10.55 -2.82 -18.49
C GLN A 70 10.00 -3.74 -17.41
N LEU A 71 9.74 -3.20 -16.20
CA LEU A 71 9.13 -3.93 -15.11
C LEU A 71 7.73 -4.43 -15.47
N GLY A 72 6.89 -3.57 -16.04
CA GLY A 72 5.54 -3.93 -16.49
C GLY A 72 5.57 -5.04 -17.55
N GLN A 73 6.50 -4.99 -18.50
CA GLN A 73 6.70 -6.05 -19.49
C GLN A 73 7.09 -7.38 -18.84
N LEU A 74 8.03 -7.36 -17.90
CA LEU A 74 8.47 -8.57 -17.19
C LEU A 74 7.35 -9.19 -16.35
N VAL A 75 6.60 -8.39 -15.61
CA VAL A 75 5.47 -8.86 -14.80
C VAL A 75 4.40 -9.52 -15.69
N ARG A 76 4.06 -8.89 -16.82
CA ARG A 76 3.11 -9.45 -17.80
C ARG A 76 3.62 -10.74 -18.43
N ALA A 77 4.93 -10.85 -18.73
CA ALA A 77 5.54 -12.08 -19.25
C ALA A 77 5.43 -13.27 -18.28
N HIS A 78 5.18 -13.02 -16.99
CA HIS A 78 4.92 -14.03 -15.96
C HIS A 78 3.42 -14.23 -15.65
N ASN A 79 2.51 -13.67 -16.46
CA ASN A 79 1.07 -13.68 -16.22
C ASN A 79 0.69 -13.08 -14.86
N LEU A 80 1.45 -12.08 -14.41
CA LEU A 80 1.17 -11.28 -13.23
C LEU A 80 0.68 -9.90 -13.65
N GLU A 81 0.10 -9.18 -12.70
CA GLU A 81 -0.37 -7.79 -12.86
C GLU A 81 0.16 -6.95 -11.71
N ILE A 82 0.54 -5.70 -11.99
CA ILE A 82 0.86 -4.70 -10.96
C ILE A 82 -0.46 -4.01 -10.59
N ILE A 83 -0.96 -4.25 -9.37
CA ILE A 83 -2.28 -3.72 -8.97
C ILE A 83 -2.24 -2.38 -8.25
N VAL A 84 -1.08 -1.98 -7.72
CA VAL A 84 -0.89 -0.74 -6.96
C VAL A 84 0.58 -0.33 -6.95
N LEU A 85 0.84 0.98 -7.01
CA LEU A 85 2.15 1.60 -6.78
C LEU A 85 2.19 2.21 -5.38
N GLN A 86 3.15 1.78 -4.53
CA GLN A 86 3.10 2.09 -3.11
C GLN A 86 4.44 2.06 -2.33
N PRO A 87 4.62 2.77 -1.21
CA PRO A 87 3.78 3.87 -0.75
C PRO A 87 4.24 5.19 -1.38
N PHE A 88 3.30 6.06 -1.72
CA PHE A 88 3.57 7.48 -1.92
C PHE A 88 3.36 8.21 -0.58
N SER A 89 4.35 8.97 -0.14
CA SER A 89 4.35 9.56 1.22
C SER A 89 4.59 11.07 1.19
N ASN A 90 4.31 11.70 2.33
CA ASN A 90 4.60 13.11 2.63
C ASN A 90 3.96 14.08 1.64
N PHE A 91 2.68 13.86 1.34
CA PHE A 91 1.96 14.59 0.30
C PHE A 91 1.08 15.71 0.88
N GLU A 92 0.22 15.40 1.84
CA GLU A 92 -0.83 16.29 2.33
C GLU A 92 -0.40 17.16 3.52
N GLY A 93 -1.01 18.35 3.63
CA GLY A 93 -0.95 19.16 4.86
C GLY A 93 0.20 20.18 4.91
N TRP A 94 1.03 20.28 3.87
CA TRP A 94 2.03 21.33 3.77
C TRP A 94 1.38 22.74 3.71
N PRO A 95 2.03 23.78 4.27
CA PRO A 95 1.50 25.14 4.22
C PRO A 95 1.23 25.60 2.77
N ALA A 96 0.16 26.37 2.57
CA ALA A 96 -0.16 26.89 1.25
C ALA A 96 0.95 27.83 0.75
N GLY A 97 1.41 27.61 -0.48
CA GLY A 97 2.51 28.38 -1.09
C GLY A 97 3.91 28.04 -0.57
N SER A 98 4.06 26.97 0.22
CA SER A 98 5.38 26.50 0.64
C SER A 98 6.05 25.66 -0.46
N GLN A 99 7.38 25.63 -0.44
CA GLN A 99 8.18 24.83 -1.37
C GLN A 99 7.85 23.34 -1.23
N GLU A 100 7.66 22.86 -0.01
CA GLU A 100 7.34 21.45 0.26
C GLU A 100 6.02 21.03 -0.37
N ARG A 101 5.02 21.93 -0.37
CA ARG A 101 3.76 21.67 -1.07
C ARG A 101 3.99 21.61 -2.57
N GLU A 102 4.73 22.55 -3.15
CA GLU A 102 5.05 22.55 -4.58
C GLU A 102 5.82 21.29 -5.00
N ASP A 103 6.75 20.86 -4.17
CA ASP A 103 7.53 19.64 -4.35
C ASP A 103 6.64 18.40 -4.26
N ALA A 104 5.73 18.33 -3.29
CA ALA A 104 4.78 17.22 -3.16
C ALA A 104 3.92 17.03 -4.42
N PHE A 105 3.40 18.13 -4.99
CA PHE A 105 2.63 18.07 -6.24
C PHE A 105 3.50 17.76 -7.47
N THR A 106 4.74 18.23 -7.49
CA THR A 106 5.70 17.88 -8.55
C THR A 106 6.02 16.39 -8.51
N ARG A 107 6.25 15.82 -7.32
CA ARG A 107 6.43 14.38 -7.13
C ARG A 107 5.21 13.60 -7.54
N ALA A 108 4.01 14.05 -7.18
CA ALA A 108 2.76 13.40 -7.56
C ALA A 108 2.62 13.29 -9.10
N ARG A 109 2.90 14.37 -9.84
CA ARG A 109 2.91 14.34 -11.31
C ARG A 109 3.93 13.35 -11.87
N GLY A 110 5.14 13.29 -11.28
CA GLY A 110 6.14 12.30 -11.64
C GLY A 110 5.68 10.86 -11.40
N TRP A 111 5.04 10.60 -10.25
CA TRP A 111 4.48 9.29 -9.90
C TRP A 111 3.34 8.87 -10.81
N ILE A 112 2.48 9.78 -11.24
CA ILE A 112 1.42 9.50 -12.23
C ILE A 112 2.02 8.96 -13.53
N ARG A 113 3.15 9.55 -14.00
CA ARG A 113 3.87 9.05 -15.18
C ARG A 113 4.42 7.64 -14.96
N ILE A 114 4.93 7.36 -13.75
CA ILE A 114 5.41 6.02 -13.38
C ILE A 114 4.25 5.02 -13.38
N MET A 115 3.08 5.40 -12.86
CA MET A 115 1.88 4.55 -12.86
C MET A 115 1.48 4.14 -14.28
N GLU A 116 1.44 5.10 -15.21
CA GLU A 116 1.22 4.82 -16.64
C GLU A 116 2.27 3.86 -17.20
N ALA A 117 3.55 4.08 -16.88
CA ALA A 117 4.65 3.27 -17.37
C ALA A 117 4.61 1.81 -16.87
N VAL A 118 4.34 1.59 -15.59
CA VAL A 118 4.22 0.24 -15.01
C VAL A 118 2.91 -0.45 -15.40
N GLY A 119 1.88 0.35 -15.74
CA GLY A 119 0.56 -0.12 -16.14
C GLY A 119 -0.37 -0.43 -14.96
N THR A 120 -0.32 0.38 -13.90
CA THR A 120 -1.25 0.32 -12.76
C THR A 120 -2.14 1.56 -12.74
N ASP A 121 -3.35 1.41 -12.24
CA ASP A 121 -4.33 2.50 -12.10
C ASP A 121 -4.53 2.94 -10.64
N MET A 122 -3.79 2.35 -9.69
CA MET A 122 -3.96 2.62 -8.25
C MET A 122 -2.66 3.14 -7.62
N LEU A 123 -2.77 4.29 -6.97
CA LEU A 123 -1.75 4.88 -6.11
C LEU A 123 -2.13 4.62 -4.65
N GLN A 124 -1.22 4.07 -3.84
CA GLN A 124 -1.42 4.04 -2.39
C GLN A 124 -0.63 5.19 -1.76
N VAL A 125 -1.33 6.00 -0.97
CA VAL A 125 -0.76 7.14 -0.25
C VAL A 125 -0.80 6.85 1.24
N GLY A 126 0.34 6.95 1.91
CA GLY A 126 0.44 6.86 3.37
C GLY A 126 0.29 8.24 3.99
N SER A 127 -0.49 8.34 5.06
CA SER A 127 -0.65 9.59 5.82
C SER A 127 0.70 10.13 6.31
N SER A 128 0.91 11.42 6.14
CA SER A 128 2.21 12.07 6.31
C SER A 128 2.70 12.05 7.76
N ASP A 129 3.99 11.75 7.93
CA ASP A 129 4.75 11.77 9.20
C ASP A 129 5.69 12.99 9.31
N SER A 130 5.56 13.92 8.37
CA SER A 130 6.37 15.13 8.30
C SER A 130 6.06 16.10 9.45
N GLU A 131 7.11 16.78 9.92
CA GLU A 131 6.99 17.93 10.80
C GLU A 131 6.47 19.15 10.01
N GLY A 132 5.82 20.10 10.70
CA GLY A 132 5.38 21.37 10.07
C GLY A 132 4.10 21.29 9.25
N ILE A 133 3.49 20.12 9.06
CA ILE A 133 2.18 20.01 8.41
C ILE A 133 1.04 20.52 9.31
N THR A 134 0.03 21.14 8.69
CA THR A 134 -1.13 21.72 9.38
C THR A 134 -1.91 20.68 10.18
N ALA A 135 -2.55 21.12 11.26
CA ALA A 135 -3.52 20.30 12.01
C ALA A 135 -4.95 20.40 11.46
N ASP A 136 -5.17 21.28 10.47
CA ASP A 136 -6.49 21.48 9.87
C ASP A 136 -6.83 20.32 8.91
N GLY A 137 -7.67 19.39 9.38
CA GLY A 137 -8.14 18.25 8.59
C GLY A 137 -8.83 18.65 7.28
N ALA A 138 -9.43 19.84 7.19
CA ALA A 138 -10.01 20.33 5.95
C ALA A 138 -8.94 20.59 4.88
N ARG A 139 -7.77 21.07 5.29
CA ARG A 139 -6.64 21.28 4.39
C ARG A 139 -6.03 19.96 3.91
N LEU A 140 -5.90 18.98 4.81
CA LEU A 140 -5.44 17.63 4.45
C LEU A 140 -6.39 17.00 3.41
N ALA A 141 -7.70 17.11 3.64
CA ALA A 141 -8.73 16.64 2.72
C ALA A 141 -8.70 17.37 1.38
N ALA A 142 -8.47 18.69 1.38
CA ALA A 142 -8.35 19.48 0.16
C ALA A 142 -7.15 19.06 -0.68
N ASP A 143 -5.96 18.90 -0.09
CA ASP A 143 -4.77 18.46 -0.82
C ASP A 143 -4.99 17.06 -1.43
N LEU A 144 -5.53 16.10 -0.67
CA LEU A 144 -5.87 14.77 -1.18
C LEU A 144 -6.95 14.78 -2.25
N GLY A 145 -7.92 15.71 -2.16
CA GLY A 145 -8.91 15.97 -3.20
C GLY A 145 -8.26 16.46 -4.50
N GLU A 146 -7.32 17.42 -4.42
CA GLU A 146 -6.55 17.90 -5.57
C GLU A 146 -5.71 16.77 -6.20
N LEU A 147 -5.11 15.88 -5.39
CA LEU A 147 -4.40 14.70 -5.91
C LEU A 147 -5.34 13.71 -6.60
N ALA A 148 -6.51 13.47 -6.01
CA ALA A 148 -7.52 12.61 -6.61
C ALA A 148 -8.01 13.19 -7.95
N ASP A 149 -8.19 14.51 -8.05
CA ASP A 149 -8.52 15.19 -9.31
C ASP A 149 -7.43 14.99 -10.38
N LEU A 150 -6.15 15.15 -10.02
CA LEU A 150 -5.02 14.88 -10.92
C LEU A 150 -4.98 13.42 -11.41
N LEU A 151 -5.26 12.46 -10.52
CA LEU A 151 -5.34 11.04 -10.86
C LEU A 151 -6.54 10.75 -11.78
N LEU A 152 -7.66 11.44 -11.57
CA LEU A 152 -8.90 11.21 -12.31
C LEU A 152 -8.76 11.57 -13.80
N GLU A 153 -7.89 12.53 -14.15
CA GLU A 153 -7.55 12.86 -15.56
C GLU A 153 -7.08 11.63 -16.37
N LYS A 154 -6.56 10.60 -15.68
CA LYS A 154 -6.09 9.33 -16.26
C LYS A 154 -6.98 8.14 -15.92
N ASN A 155 -8.14 8.37 -15.29
CA ASN A 155 -8.99 7.35 -14.66
C ASN A 155 -8.27 6.54 -13.57
N PHE A 156 -7.28 7.15 -12.89
CA PHE A 156 -6.56 6.51 -11.79
C PHE A 156 -7.27 6.73 -10.45
N ARG A 157 -6.91 5.90 -9.47
CA ARG A 157 -7.52 5.79 -8.15
C ARG A 157 -6.48 5.98 -7.05
N LEU A 158 -6.94 6.49 -5.91
CA LEU A 158 -6.14 6.72 -4.71
C LEU A 158 -6.63 5.85 -3.55
N ALA A 159 -5.72 5.10 -2.93
CA ALA A 159 -5.97 4.35 -1.70
C ALA A 159 -5.18 5.00 -0.56
N TYR A 160 -5.88 5.62 0.40
CA TYR A 160 -5.27 6.34 1.50
C TYR A 160 -5.14 5.45 2.75
N GLU A 161 -3.91 5.28 3.23
CA GLU A 161 -3.55 4.41 4.36
C GLU A 161 -3.22 5.28 5.58
N ASN A 162 -3.73 4.93 6.75
CA ASN A 162 -3.22 5.50 8.00
C ASN A 162 -1.87 4.85 8.33
N TRP A 163 -0.87 5.65 8.64
CA TRP A 163 0.35 5.17 9.27
C TRP A 163 0.28 5.46 10.75
N CYS A 164 0.48 4.45 11.61
CA CYS A 164 0.26 4.61 13.04
C CYS A 164 1.20 5.63 13.71
N TRP A 165 2.29 6.01 13.03
CA TRP A 165 3.23 7.06 13.41
C TRP A 165 3.00 8.41 12.71
N ALA A 166 1.93 8.57 11.93
CA ALA A 166 1.67 9.81 11.20
C ALA A 166 1.40 11.00 12.13
N THR A 167 1.83 12.19 11.70
CA THR A 167 1.75 13.43 12.49
C THR A 167 0.30 13.84 12.78
N ARG A 168 -0.61 13.61 11.83
CA ARG A 168 -1.98 14.15 11.87
C ARG A 168 -3.10 13.12 11.73
N ALA A 169 -2.88 12.03 10.98
CA ALA A 169 -3.91 11.04 10.70
C ALA A 169 -3.49 9.60 11.04
N PRO A 170 -3.05 9.32 12.29
CA PRO A 170 -2.52 8.00 12.61
C PRO A 170 -3.57 6.90 12.67
N ARG A 171 -4.85 7.21 12.92
CA ARG A 171 -5.92 6.22 13.12
C ARG A 171 -6.77 6.05 11.86
N TRP A 172 -7.33 4.86 11.65
CA TRP A 172 -8.27 4.59 10.55
C TRP A 172 -9.46 5.57 10.50
N LYS A 173 -9.93 6.05 11.66
CA LYS A 173 -11.03 7.03 11.75
C LYS A 173 -10.62 8.41 11.23
N ASP A 174 -9.35 8.77 11.41
CA ASP A 174 -8.82 10.06 11.01
C ASP A 174 -8.78 10.10 9.47
N VAL A 175 -8.16 9.08 8.84
CA VAL A 175 -8.13 8.94 7.38
C VAL A 175 -9.53 8.75 6.77
N TRP A 176 -10.44 8.04 7.45
CA TRP A 176 -11.85 7.96 7.02
C TRP A 176 -12.54 9.32 6.97
N THR A 177 -12.33 10.14 8.00
CA THR A 177 -12.92 11.49 8.06
C THR A 177 -12.36 12.37 6.95
N ILE A 178 -11.06 12.31 6.71
CA ILE A 178 -10.38 13.04 5.64
C ILE A 178 -10.87 12.60 4.26
N VAL A 179 -10.95 11.29 3.97
CA VAL A 179 -11.43 10.76 2.68
C VAL A 179 -12.87 11.19 2.41
N LYS A 180 -13.76 11.11 3.41
CA LYS A 180 -15.13 11.60 3.26
C LYS A 180 -15.19 13.09 2.95
N GLN A 181 -14.29 13.89 3.52
CA GLN A 181 -14.26 15.33 3.30
C GLN A 181 -13.60 15.71 1.96
N ALA A 182 -12.65 14.91 1.48
CA ALA A 182 -12.04 15.09 0.17
C ALA A 182 -13.07 14.91 -0.96
N ASP A 183 -14.07 14.04 -0.73
CA ASP A 183 -15.28 13.89 -1.54
C ASP A 183 -14.98 13.78 -3.05
N ARG A 184 -14.24 12.72 -3.43
CA ARG A 184 -13.96 12.37 -4.83
C ARG A 184 -14.34 10.91 -5.10
N PRO A 185 -14.80 10.58 -6.32
CA PRO A 185 -15.26 9.23 -6.64
C PRO A 185 -14.12 8.21 -6.73
N ASN A 186 -12.87 8.66 -6.87
CA ASN A 186 -11.69 7.82 -7.09
C ASN A 186 -10.73 7.76 -5.89
N ILE A 187 -11.14 8.25 -4.71
CA ILE A 187 -10.39 8.10 -3.45
C ILE A 187 -11.10 7.12 -2.51
N GLY A 188 -10.33 6.24 -1.87
CA GLY A 188 -10.81 5.28 -0.87
C GLY A 188 -9.78 4.99 0.20
N LEU A 189 -10.10 4.08 1.13
CA LEU A 189 -9.20 3.67 2.21
C LEU A 189 -8.36 2.45 1.82
N CYS A 190 -7.08 2.47 2.21
CA CYS A 190 -6.25 1.29 2.39
C CYS A 190 -6.26 0.94 3.89
N LEU A 191 -7.05 -0.08 4.27
CA LEU A 191 -7.14 -0.52 5.67
C LEU A 191 -6.08 -1.56 5.97
N ASP A 192 -4.93 -1.11 6.46
CA ASP A 192 -3.88 -1.99 6.96
C ASP A 192 -4.16 -2.37 8.43
N THR A 193 -4.18 -3.68 8.70
CA THR A 193 -4.52 -4.23 10.02
C THR A 193 -3.44 -3.96 11.06
N PHE A 194 -2.16 -3.97 10.67
CA PHE A 194 -1.07 -3.59 11.57
C PHE A 194 -1.16 -2.11 11.92
N GLN A 195 -1.31 -1.24 10.93
CA GLN A 195 -1.40 0.20 11.16
C GLN A 195 -2.59 0.55 12.06
N SER A 196 -3.74 -0.06 11.81
CA SER A 196 -4.94 0.18 12.62
C SER A 196 -4.77 -0.33 14.06
N ALA A 197 -4.19 -1.51 14.26
CA ALA A 197 -4.01 -2.09 15.59
C ALA A 197 -2.93 -1.36 16.40
N ALA A 198 -1.87 -0.89 15.74
CA ALA A 198 -0.71 -0.26 16.36
C ALA A 198 -1.02 1.10 17.03
N THR A 199 -2.13 1.75 16.68
CA THR A 199 -2.54 3.04 17.30
C THR A 199 -3.20 2.87 18.67
N GLY A 200 -3.05 1.70 19.31
CA GLY A 200 -3.79 1.35 20.53
C GLY A 200 -5.30 1.24 20.30
N PHE A 201 -5.74 0.72 19.14
CA PHE A 201 -7.15 0.56 18.80
C PHE A 201 -7.94 -0.09 19.96
N ARG A 202 -8.95 0.63 20.45
CA ARG A 202 -9.81 0.19 21.56
C ARG A 202 -11.20 -0.10 21.02
N GLY A 203 -11.47 -1.39 20.78
CA GLY A 203 -12.75 -1.89 20.31
C GLY A 203 -12.77 -3.42 20.37
N TRP A 204 -13.91 -4.00 19.99
CA TRP A 204 -14.02 -5.44 19.84
C TRP A 204 -13.40 -5.85 18.50
N PHE A 205 -12.20 -6.42 18.54
CA PHE A 205 -11.58 -7.02 17.37
C PHE A 205 -12.23 -8.37 17.10
N SER A 206 -13.06 -8.44 16.07
CA SER A 206 -13.66 -9.69 15.58
C SER A 206 -13.02 -10.04 14.24
N VAL A 207 -12.51 -11.25 14.12
CA VAL A 207 -12.03 -11.82 12.86
C VAL A 207 -12.74 -13.15 12.66
N GLU A 208 -13.39 -13.28 11.51
CA GLU A 208 -14.13 -14.47 11.15
C GLU A 208 -13.29 -15.32 10.19
N VAL A 209 -13.06 -16.58 10.56
CA VAL A 209 -12.28 -17.51 9.74
C VAL A 209 -13.24 -18.40 8.98
N PHE A 210 -13.33 -18.16 7.68
CA PHE A 210 -14.07 -19.01 6.76
C PHE A 210 -13.09 -19.88 5.97
N ASP A 211 -13.08 -21.19 6.21
CA ASP A 211 -12.29 -22.16 5.43
C ASP A 211 -13.22 -23.05 4.60
N GLY A 212 -13.48 -22.63 3.36
CA GLY A 212 -14.32 -23.38 2.42
C GLY A 212 -13.75 -24.75 2.01
N LYS A 213 -12.55 -25.10 2.49
CA LYS A 213 -11.92 -26.41 2.30
C LYS A 213 -11.90 -27.23 3.59
N PHE A 214 -12.74 -26.89 4.56
CA PHE A 214 -12.77 -27.50 5.89
C PHE A 214 -12.70 -29.03 5.84
N GLU A 215 -13.64 -29.68 5.15
CA GLU A 215 -13.72 -31.15 5.08
C GLU A 215 -12.45 -31.77 4.50
N SER A 216 -11.89 -31.18 3.45
CA SER A 216 -10.67 -31.69 2.82
C SER A 216 -9.40 -31.50 3.67
N LYS A 217 -9.36 -30.48 4.53
CA LYS A 217 -8.16 -30.07 5.29
C LYS A 217 -8.17 -30.58 6.72
N TYR A 218 -9.36 -30.73 7.31
CA TYR A 218 -9.55 -31.11 8.70
C TYR A 218 -10.51 -32.29 8.88
N GLY A 219 -11.16 -32.79 7.82
CA GLY A 219 -12.19 -33.82 7.94
C GLY A 219 -13.36 -33.31 8.77
N ASN A 220 -13.69 -34.03 9.85
CA ASN A 220 -14.68 -33.62 10.85
C ASN A 220 -14.06 -33.03 12.13
N ASP A 221 -12.75 -32.74 12.13
CA ASP A 221 -12.03 -32.27 13.33
C ASP A 221 -12.19 -30.76 13.55
N LEU A 222 -13.33 -30.41 14.17
CA LEU A 222 -13.66 -29.04 14.56
C LEU A 222 -12.63 -28.42 15.52
N ASN A 223 -12.07 -29.22 16.45
CA ASN A 223 -11.11 -28.73 17.43
C ASN A 223 -9.80 -28.31 16.78
N LYS A 224 -9.31 -29.10 15.81
CA LYS A 224 -8.11 -28.77 15.05
C LYS A 224 -8.30 -27.50 14.22
N PHE A 225 -9.45 -27.34 13.58
CA PHE A 225 -9.78 -26.09 12.87
C PHE A 225 -9.81 -24.89 13.83
N ALA A 226 -10.52 -24.99 14.96
CA ALA A 226 -10.63 -23.92 15.94
C ALA A 226 -9.25 -23.52 16.50
N LYS A 227 -8.40 -24.50 16.82
CA LYS A 227 -7.02 -24.24 17.26
C LYS A 227 -6.21 -23.53 16.19
N LYS A 228 -6.31 -23.97 14.92
CA LYS A 228 -5.60 -23.34 13.80
C LYS A 228 -6.06 -21.92 13.55
N ALA A 229 -7.38 -21.68 13.60
CA ALA A 229 -7.97 -20.35 13.51
C ALA A 229 -7.46 -19.45 14.65
N ARG A 230 -7.44 -19.93 15.90
CA ARG A 230 -6.89 -19.17 17.03
C ARG A 230 -5.41 -18.84 16.86
N GLU A 231 -4.58 -19.79 16.41
CA GLU A 231 -3.15 -19.59 16.18
C GLU A 231 -2.86 -18.43 15.22
N THR A 232 -3.68 -18.25 14.16
CA THR A 232 -3.49 -17.13 13.23
C THR A 232 -3.79 -15.78 13.87
N HIS A 233 -4.78 -15.70 14.77
CA HIS A 233 -5.08 -14.48 15.52
C HIS A 233 -3.98 -14.14 16.51
N GLU A 234 -3.54 -15.10 17.31
CA GLU A 234 -2.47 -14.90 18.29
C GLU A 234 -1.17 -14.47 17.61
N LYS A 235 -0.89 -15.03 16.43
CA LYS A 235 0.27 -14.59 15.63
C LYS A 235 0.14 -13.14 15.20
N LEU A 236 -1.00 -12.73 14.63
CA LEU A 236 -1.22 -11.34 14.22
C LEU A 236 -1.02 -10.37 15.40
N LEU A 237 -1.59 -10.68 16.57
CA LEU A 237 -1.46 -9.84 17.76
C LEU A 237 0.00 -9.75 18.26
N ARG A 238 0.72 -10.88 18.31
CA ARG A 238 2.15 -10.87 18.65
C ARG A 238 2.98 -10.05 17.67
N ASP A 239 2.77 -10.25 16.37
CA ASP A 239 3.51 -9.52 15.32
C ASP A 239 3.25 -8.00 15.41
N VAL A 240 2.03 -7.59 15.79
CA VAL A 240 1.69 -6.19 16.06
C VAL A 240 2.45 -5.66 17.29
N ASP A 241 2.42 -6.37 18.42
CA ASP A 241 3.10 -5.95 19.66
C ASP A 241 4.62 -5.85 19.46
N GLU A 242 5.23 -6.84 18.80
CA GLU A 242 6.67 -6.85 18.48
C GLU A 242 7.05 -5.65 17.60
N LYS A 243 6.28 -5.38 16.55
CA LYS A 243 6.53 -4.22 15.67
C LYS A 243 6.29 -2.89 16.38
N ARG A 244 5.28 -2.78 17.25
CA ARG A 244 5.07 -1.57 18.07
C ARG A 244 6.30 -1.27 18.92
N ALA A 245 6.86 -2.29 19.58
CA ALA A 245 8.08 -2.16 20.36
C ALA A 245 9.28 -1.67 19.53
N LEU A 246 9.38 -2.09 18.26
CA LEU A 246 10.43 -1.61 17.34
C LEU A 246 10.21 -0.17 16.86
N THR A 247 8.97 0.30 16.79
CA THR A 247 8.62 1.66 16.32
C THR A 247 8.67 2.72 17.43
N GLY A 248 8.79 2.34 18.70
CA GLY A 248 8.78 3.29 19.83
C GLY A 248 7.40 3.95 20.08
N LEU A 249 6.33 3.40 19.50
CA LEU A 249 4.96 3.87 19.70
C LEU A 249 4.38 3.28 20.99
N GLU A 250 4.47 4.02 22.10
CA GLU A 250 3.82 3.70 23.38
C GLU A 250 2.28 3.75 23.29
#